data_AF-A0A7X6PTR6-F1
#
_entry.id   AF-A0A7X6PTR6-F1
#
_cell.length_a   1.000
_cell.length_b   1.000
_cell.length_c   1.000
_cell.angle_alpha   90.00
_cell.angle_beta   90.00
_cell.angle_gamma   90.00
#
_symmetry.space_group_name_H-M   'P 1'
#
loop_
_entity.id
_entity.type
_entity.pdbx_description
1 polymer ?
#
loop_
_entity_poly.entity_id
_entity_poly.type
_entity_poly.pdbx_seq_one_letter_code
_entity_poly.pdbx_strand_id
1 'polypeptide(L)' 'MAEEKKGSMTPLRDILQGVLSGSALKFNHADSKIWEVWEEVVGQAIADHAQPAKIHKNRLVIHVSEPVWL' A
#
# COMPACT_ATOMS: atom_id res chain seq x y z
N MET A 1 36.75 3.04 -32.55
CA MET A 1 35.81 4.16 -32.27
C MET A 1 34.91 3.70 -31.14
N ALA A 2 35.13 4.17 -29.93
CA ALA A 2 34.35 3.81 -28.76
C ALA A 2 33.31 4.91 -28.54
N GLU A 3 32.03 4.59 -28.71
CA GLU A 3 30.94 5.47 -28.33
C GLU A 3 30.28 4.86 -27.10
N GLU A 4 30.61 5.42 -25.93
CA GLU A 4 30.01 5.06 -24.66
C GLU A 4 28.51 5.39 -24.72
N LYS A 5 27.66 4.36 -24.86
CA LYS A 5 26.20 4.49 -24.72
C LYS A 5 25.88 4.86 -23.28
N LYS A 6 25.80 6.16 -23.03
CA LYS A 6 25.25 6.78 -21.82
C LYS A 6 23.87 6.14 -21.55
N GLY A 7 23.80 5.31 -20.51
CA GLY A 7 22.63 4.48 -20.21
C GLY A 7 21.35 5.31 -20.20
N SER A 8 20.38 4.93 -21.05
CA SER A 8 19.09 5.59 -21.10
C SER A 8 18.37 5.39 -19.77
N MET A 9 18.33 6.42 -18.94
CA MET A 9 17.54 6.40 -17.72
C MET A 9 16.06 6.46 -18.12
N THR A 10 15.35 5.37 -17.87
CA THR A 10 13.90 5.37 -18.08
C THR A 10 13.27 6.25 -16.99
N PRO A 11 12.42 7.22 -17.34
CA PRO A 11 11.70 8.02 -16.36
C PRO A 11 10.94 7.11 -15.41
N LEU A 12 11.07 7.35 -14.11
CA LEU A 12 10.31 6.60 -13.09
C LEU A 12 8.80 6.64 -13.36
N ARG A 13 8.32 7.76 -13.93
CA ARG A 13 6.93 7.91 -14.39
C ARG A 13 6.50 6.84 -15.38
N ASP A 14 7.36 6.49 -16.34
CA ASP A 14 7.03 5.54 -17.40
C ASP A 14 6.98 4.11 -16.85
N ILE A 15 7.86 3.81 -15.89
CA ILE A 15 7.86 2.55 -15.13
C ILE A 15 6.58 2.46 -14.27
N LEU A 16 6.27 3.52 -13.52
CA LEU A 16 5.07 3.60 -12.70
C LEU A 16 3.81 3.47 -13.55
N GLN A 17 3.77 4.13 -14.72
CA GLN A 17 2.65 4.03 -15.64
C GLN A 17 2.48 2.60 -16.14
N GLY A 18 3.56 1.89 -16.50
CA GLY A 18 3.48 0.47 -16.87
C GLY A 18 2.91 -0.43 -15.77
N VAL A 19 3.37 -0.25 -14.53
CA VAL A 19 2.90 -1.04 -13.37
C VAL A 19 1.44 -0.72 -13.02
N LEU A 20 1.09 0.57 -12.98
CA LEU A 20 -0.24 1.03 -12.60
C LEU A 20 -1.28 0.79 -13.71
N SER A 21 -0.88 0.75 -14.98
CA SER A 21 -1.79 0.46 -16.11
C SER A 21 -2.07 -1.04 -16.28
N GLY A 22 -1.11 -1.90 -15.92
CA GLY A 22 -1.27 -3.36 -16.02
C GLY A 22 -2.02 -3.97 -14.83
N SER A 23 -2.02 -3.27 -13.69
CA SER A 23 -2.78 -3.64 -12.52
C SER A 23 -4.04 -2.79 -12.50
N ALA A 24 -5.20 -3.37 -12.82
CA ALA A 24 -6.45 -2.89 -12.26
C ALA A 24 -6.27 -2.93 -10.74
N LEU A 25 -5.84 -1.80 -10.16
CA LEU A 25 -5.62 -1.65 -8.74
C LEU A 25 -6.94 -2.07 -8.09
N LYS A 26 -6.98 -3.29 -7.55
CA LYS A 26 -8.15 -3.83 -6.83
C LYS A 26 -8.30 -3.16 -5.46
N PHE A 27 -7.80 -1.94 -5.34
CA PHE A 27 -7.92 -1.10 -4.18
C PHE A 27 -9.11 -0.19 -4.44
N ASN A 28 -10.19 -0.44 -3.73
CA ASN A 28 -11.32 0.46 -3.72
C ASN A 28 -10.91 1.70 -2.92
N HIS A 29 -10.90 2.87 -3.55
CA HIS A 29 -10.59 4.13 -2.88
C HIS A 29 -11.55 4.42 -1.71
N ALA A 30 -12.78 3.90 -1.73
CA ALA A 30 -13.66 4.05 -0.56
C ALA A 30 -13.14 3.28 0.66
N ASP A 31 -12.39 2.20 0.45
CA ASP A 31 -11.81 1.42 1.54
C ASP A 31 -10.70 2.21 2.23
N SER A 32 -10.06 3.18 1.58
CA SER A 32 -9.02 4.01 2.20
C SER A 32 -9.53 4.84 3.38
N LYS A 33 -10.84 5.09 3.47
CA LYS A 33 -11.46 5.81 4.60
C LYS A 33 -11.28 5.12 5.94
N ILE A 34 -11.10 3.79 5.97
CA ILE A 34 -10.85 3.09 7.23
C ILE A 34 -9.53 3.56 7.87
N TRP A 35 -8.53 3.95 7.07
CA TRP A 35 -7.25 4.46 7.59
C TRP A 35 -7.42 5.83 8.27
N GLU A 36 -8.40 6.64 7.86
CA GLU A 36 -8.65 7.96 8.44
C GLU A 36 -9.27 7.87 9.84
N VAL A 37 -10.11 6.85 10.08
CA VAL A 37 -10.83 6.66 11.35
C VAL A 37 -10.22 5.56 12.23
N TRP A 38 -9.12 4.93 11.78
CA TRP A 38 -8.60 3.72 12.41
C TRP A 38 -8.26 3.95 13.89
N GLU A 39 -7.42 4.94 14.17
CA GLU A 39 -6.95 5.28 15.51
C GLU A 39 -8.10 5.65 16.45
N GLU A 40 -9.09 6.41 15.96
CA GLU A 40 -10.28 6.78 16.71
C GLU A 40 -11.10 5.55 17.14
N VAL A 41 -11.22 4.55 16.26
CA VAL A 41 -12.06 3.36 16.50
C VAL A 41 -11.36 2.34 17.39
N VAL A 42 -10.07 2.05 17.15
CA VAL A 42 -9.35 0.99 17.87
C VAL A 42 -8.56 1.51 19.08
N GLY A 43 -8.31 2.81 19.15
CA GLY A 43 -7.46 3.44 20.15
C GLY A 43 -5.97 3.25 19.88
N GLN A 44 -5.16 4.17 20.42
CA GLN A 44 -3.71 4.24 20.20
C GLN A 44 -2.99 2.90 20.40
N ALA A 45 -3.27 2.22 21.52
CA ALA A 45 -2.58 0.99 21.89
C ALA A 45 -2.75 -0.15 20.87
N ILE A 46 -3.84 -0.17 20.11
CA ILE A 46 -4.04 -1.14 19.03
C ILE A 46 -3.49 -0.57 17.71
N ALA A 47 -3.71 0.71 17.43
CA ALA A 47 -3.24 1.35 16.21
C ALA A 47 -1.71 1.28 16.05
N ASP A 48 -0.95 1.36 17.14
CA ASP A 48 0.52 1.29 17.12
C ASP A 48 1.04 -0.06 16.59
N HIS A 49 0.31 -1.14 16.83
CA HIS A 49 0.76 -2.50 16.51
C HIS A 49 -0.08 -3.19 15.43
N ALA A 50 -1.23 -2.61 15.05
CA ALA A 50 -2.15 -3.18 14.08
C ALA A 50 -2.62 -2.12 13.08
N GLN A 51 -2.44 -2.40 11.79
CA GLN A 51 -2.79 -1.48 10.70
C GLN A 51 -3.70 -2.18 9.68
N PRO A 52 -4.73 -1.48 9.14
CA PRO A 52 -5.57 -2.06 8.10
C PRO A 52 -4.73 -2.29 6.84
N ALA A 53 -4.91 -3.46 6.22
CA ALA A 53 -4.14 -3.88 5.04
C ALA A 53 -5.00 -3.87 3.77
N LYS A 54 -6.24 -4.39 3.85
CA LYS A 54 -7.22 -4.34 2.76
C LYS A 54 -8.60 -4.72 3.26
N ILE A 55 -9.63 -4.31 2.51
CA ILE A 55 -10.98 -4.82 2.66
C ILE A 55 -11.29 -5.68 1.44
N HIS A 56 -11.80 -6.89 1.67
CA HIS A 56 -12.20 -7.77 0.58
C HIS A 56 -13.41 -8.60 0.99
N LYS A 57 -14.50 -8.49 0.21
CA LYS A 57 -15.75 -9.23 0.46
C LYS A 57 -16.23 -9.09 1.91
N ASN A 58 -16.36 -7.84 2.38
CA ASN A 58 -16.81 -7.52 3.74
C ASN A 58 -15.88 -8.02 4.87
N ARG A 59 -14.63 -8.40 4.55
CA ARG A 59 -13.62 -8.79 5.52
C ARG A 59 -12.49 -7.78 5.55
N LEU A 60 -12.24 -7.21 6.73
CA LEU A 60 -11.07 -6.40 7.00
C LEU A 60 -9.88 -7.31 7.29
N VAL A 61 -8.81 -7.14 6.53
CA VAL A 61 -7.51 -7.78 6.78
C VAL A 61 -6.62 -6.77 7.47
N ILE A 62 -5.97 -7.17 8.55
CA ILE A 62 -5.13 -6.33 9.39
C ILE A 62 -3.72 -6.94 9.39
N HIS A 63 -2.70 -6.10 9.24
CA HIS A 63 -1.32 -6.48 9.53
C HIS A 63 -1.01 -6.14 10.99
N VAL A 64 -0.43 -7.09 11.71
CA VAL A 64 -0.05 -6.96 13.11
C VAL A 64 1.46 -7.07 13.19
N SER A 65 2.12 -6.00 13.64
CA SER A 65 3.58 -5.88 13.76
C SER A 65 4.10 -6.75 14.90
N GLU A 66 3.42 -6.67 16.05
CA GLU A 66 3.71 -7.42 17.25
C GLU A 66 2.38 -7.98 17.78
N PRO A 67 2.26 -9.31 17.92
CA PRO A 67 1.06 -9.89 18.51
C PRO A 67 0.99 -9.47 19.99
N VAL A 68 -0.04 -8.72 20.35
CA VAL A 68 -0.31 -8.34 21.76
C VAL A 68 -0.59 -9.58 22.64
N TRP A 69 -0.76 -10.77 22.04
CA TRP A 69 -1.13 -12.02 22.68
C TRP A 69 0.02 -13.04 22.82
N LEU A 70 1.27 -12.67 22.48
CA LEU A 70 2.44 -13.56 22.53
C LEU A 70 3.58 -12.94 23.35
#